data_AF-A0A3D3ZAQ3-F1
#
_entry.id   AF-A0A3D3ZAQ3-F1
#
_cell.length_a   1.000
_cell.length_b   1.000
_cell.length_c   1.000
_cell.angle_alpha   90.00
_cell.angle_beta   90.00
_cell.angle_gamma   90.00
#
_symmetry.space_group_name_H-M   'P 1'
#
loop_
_entity.id
_entity.type
_entity.pdbx_description
1 polymer ?
#
loop_
_entity_poly.entity_id
_entity_poly.type
_entity_poly.pdbx_seq_one_letter_code
_entity_poly.pdbx_strand_id
1 'polypeptide(L)'
;AVRFASRQEIIRRYYVAMCEQKQGKGSDETVRKLELLMKKAGVTPAERKVVAPALRRAEQTGAPAAAMELPDGTVVTGKTSDLLGASSALLLNALKILAGMRDSLHLISPVVLDPIQHLKVDHLGNRNPRLHTDETLIALSICAATNPMAELAMEQLDKLRGCEVHSSVILSPVDEKTFKRLGVNLTCEPRYKG
;
A
#
# COMPACT_ATOMS: atom_id res chain seq x y z
N ALA A 1 -21.97 2.97 -12.93
CA ALA A 1 -20.54 3.37 -12.87
C ALA A 1 -20.35 4.71 -12.15
N VAL A 2 -20.85 5.84 -12.68
CA VAL A 2 -20.60 7.20 -12.12
C VAL A 2 -20.95 7.34 -10.64
N ARG A 3 -22.15 6.88 -10.24
CA ARG A 3 -22.59 6.94 -8.82
C ARG A 3 -21.63 6.19 -7.88
N PHE A 4 -21.09 5.05 -8.29
CA PHE A 4 -20.14 4.28 -7.46
C PHE A 4 -18.80 5.00 -7.34
N ALA A 5 -18.27 5.52 -8.45
CA ALA A 5 -17.02 6.28 -8.46
C ALA A 5 -17.09 7.53 -7.56
N SER A 6 -18.20 8.28 -7.61
CA SER A 6 -18.42 9.44 -6.74
C SER A 6 -18.47 9.07 -5.26
N ARG A 7 -19.08 7.93 -4.90
CA ARG A 7 -19.11 7.44 -3.51
C ARG A 7 -17.71 7.07 -3.01
N GLN A 8 -16.91 6.40 -3.83
CA GLN A 8 -15.52 6.07 -3.49
C GLN A 8 -14.66 7.35 -3.34
N GLU A 9 -14.85 8.35 -4.20
CA GLU A 9 -14.17 9.65 -4.05
C GLU A 9 -14.50 10.33 -2.71
N ILE A 10 -15.76 10.32 -2.27
CA ILE A 10 -16.15 10.89 -0.97
C ILE A 10 -15.39 10.18 0.17
N ILE A 11 -15.34 8.84 0.16
CA ILE A 11 -14.59 8.06 1.16
C ILE A 11 -13.10 8.39 1.12
N ARG A 12 -12.51 8.52 -0.08
CA ARG A 12 -11.09 8.89 -0.23
C ARG A 12 -10.80 10.27 0.36
N ARG A 13 -11.65 11.27 0.08
CA ARG A 13 -11.51 12.62 0.64
C ARG A 13 -11.62 12.62 2.16
N TYR A 14 -12.53 11.81 2.71
CA TYR A 14 -12.65 11.64 4.16
C TYR A 14 -11.35 11.11 4.78
N TYR A 15 -10.79 10.01 4.26
CA TYR A 15 -9.52 9.48 4.78
C TYR A 15 -8.34 10.43 4.63
N VAL A 16 -8.27 11.17 3.52
CA VAL A 16 -7.24 12.21 3.33
C VAL A 16 -7.35 13.28 4.41
N ALA A 17 -8.55 13.83 4.64
CA ALA A 17 -8.75 14.86 5.66
C ALA A 17 -8.43 14.36 7.08
N MET A 18 -8.81 13.12 7.41
CA MET A 18 -8.45 12.48 8.67
C MET A 18 -6.93 12.38 8.86
N CYS A 19 -6.20 11.99 7.80
CA CYS A 19 -4.73 11.92 7.84
C CYS A 19 -4.10 13.31 7.96
N GLU A 20 -4.57 14.29 7.20
CA GLU A 20 -4.09 15.68 7.26
C GLU A 20 -4.29 16.29 8.66
N GLN A 21 -5.45 16.06 9.27
CA GLN A 21 -5.73 16.47 10.65
C GLN A 21 -4.72 15.82 11.61
N LYS A 22 -4.50 14.50 11.51
CA LYS A 22 -3.51 13.79 12.36
C LYS A 22 -2.08 14.29 12.16
N GLN A 23 -1.75 14.78 10.96
CA GLN A 23 -0.46 15.36 10.62
C GLN A 23 -0.33 16.84 11.03
N GLY A 24 -1.37 17.46 11.59
CA GLY A 24 -1.37 18.89 11.91
C GLY A 24 -1.44 19.81 10.69
N LYS A 25 -1.83 19.27 9.53
CA LYS A 25 -1.99 20.00 8.25
C LYS A 25 -3.44 20.30 7.91
N GLY A 26 -4.38 19.64 8.58
CA GLY A 26 -5.82 19.77 8.37
C GLY A 26 -6.55 20.32 9.60
N SER A 27 -7.87 20.53 9.47
CA SER A 27 -8.72 21.06 10.53
C SER A 27 -9.90 20.14 10.87
N ASP A 28 -10.32 20.16 12.13
CA ASP A 28 -11.52 19.45 12.61
C ASP A 28 -12.77 19.80 11.80
N GLU A 29 -12.87 21.07 11.37
CA GLU A 29 -13.99 21.54 10.55
C GLU A 29 -14.06 20.82 9.20
N THR A 30 -12.91 20.56 8.57
CA THR A 30 -12.83 19.87 7.27
C THR A 30 -13.32 18.44 7.40
N VAL A 31 -12.88 17.73 8.45
CA VAL A 31 -13.32 16.37 8.76
C VAL A 31 -14.84 16.34 9.00
N ARG A 32 -15.36 17.22 9.87
CA ARG A 32 -16.80 17.29 10.17
C ARG A 32 -17.65 17.56 8.91
N LYS A 33 -17.19 18.43 8.01
CA LYS A 33 -17.88 18.69 6.73
C LYS A 33 -17.97 17.43 5.87
N LEU A 34 -16.89 16.64 5.80
CA LEU A 34 -16.86 15.39 5.06
C LEU A 34 -17.74 14.30 5.70
N GLU A 35 -17.77 14.21 7.04
CA GLU A 35 -18.68 13.31 7.75
C GLU A 35 -20.16 13.65 7.47
N LEU A 36 -20.51 14.93 7.48
CA LEU A 36 -21.85 15.39 7.11
C LEU A 36 -22.18 15.07 5.66
N LEU A 37 -21.22 15.23 4.73
CA LEU A 37 -21.39 14.86 3.33
C LEU A 37 -21.62 13.36 3.16
N MET A 38 -20.82 12.53 3.84
CA MET A 38 -20.99 11.08 3.86
C MET A 38 -22.36 10.68 4.39
N LYS A 39 -22.82 11.29 5.49
CA LYS A 39 -24.16 11.07 6.05
C LYS A 39 -25.27 11.42 5.05
N LYS A 40 -25.19 12.59 4.40
CA LYS A 40 -26.16 13.01 3.38
C LYS A 40 -26.18 12.09 2.16
N ALA A 41 -25.01 11.59 1.75
CA ALA A 41 -24.88 10.67 0.63
C ALA A 41 -25.21 9.22 1.00
N GLY A 42 -25.42 8.92 2.29
CA GLY A 42 -25.57 7.57 2.81
C GLY A 42 -24.37 6.69 2.48
N VAL A 43 -23.16 7.24 2.56
CA VAL A 43 -21.89 6.55 2.25
C VAL A 43 -21.16 6.23 3.55
N THR A 44 -20.58 5.03 3.63
CA THR A 44 -19.78 4.62 4.80
C THR A 44 -18.38 4.15 4.38
N PRO A 45 -17.36 4.25 5.25
CA PRO A 45 -16.03 3.72 4.95
C PRO A 45 -16.02 2.22 4.61
N ALA A 46 -17.00 1.46 5.13
CA ALA A 46 -17.15 0.03 4.88
C ALA A 46 -17.43 -0.32 3.41
N GLU A 47 -17.92 0.62 2.60
CA GLU A 47 -18.10 0.42 1.15
C GLU A 47 -16.79 0.36 0.37
N ARG A 48 -15.69 0.79 0.99
CA ARG A 48 -14.36 0.65 0.42
C ARG A 48 -13.80 -0.73 0.78
N LYS A 49 -13.85 -1.66 -0.17
CA LYS A 49 -13.56 -3.09 0.03
C LYS A 49 -12.20 -3.39 0.66
N VAL A 50 -11.21 -2.52 0.47
CA VAL A 50 -9.83 -2.69 0.97
C VAL A 50 -9.62 -2.25 2.41
N VAL A 51 -10.54 -1.50 3.03
CA VAL A 51 -10.40 -1.03 4.42
C VAL A 51 -10.38 -2.20 5.39
N ALA A 52 -11.48 -2.95 5.46
CA ALA A 52 -11.63 -4.02 6.45
C ALA A 52 -10.55 -5.12 6.32
N PRO A 53 -10.15 -5.58 5.11
CA PRO A 53 -9.04 -6.51 4.94
C PRO A 53 -7.71 -5.99 5.48
N ALA A 54 -7.36 -4.72 5.25
CA ALA A 54 -6.14 -4.13 5.79
C ALA A 54 -6.16 -4.10 7.32
N LEU A 55 -7.28 -3.68 7.93
CA LEU A 55 -7.42 -3.60 9.38
C LEU A 55 -7.39 -4.98 10.04
N ARG A 56 -8.14 -5.95 9.50
CA ARG A 56 -8.12 -7.33 10.00
C ARG A 56 -6.72 -7.92 9.92
N ARG A 57 -5.99 -7.67 8.83
CA ARG A 57 -4.62 -8.17 8.68
C ARG A 57 -3.69 -7.53 9.72
N ALA A 58 -3.84 -6.23 9.97
CA ALA A 58 -3.03 -5.54 10.97
C ALA A 58 -3.30 -6.06 12.39
N GLU A 59 -4.56 -6.30 12.72
CA GLU A 59 -4.99 -6.92 13.99
C GLU A 59 -4.41 -8.33 14.15
N GLN A 60 -4.58 -9.19 13.15
CA GLN A 60 -4.08 -10.57 13.16
C GLN A 60 -2.57 -10.66 13.37
N THR A 61 -1.80 -9.70 12.83
CA THR A 61 -0.34 -9.74 12.88
C THR A 61 0.25 -8.86 13.98
N GLY A 62 -0.56 -8.04 14.66
CA GLY A 62 -0.09 -7.03 15.62
C GLY A 62 0.85 -5.98 15.02
N ALA A 63 0.81 -5.78 13.70
CA ALA A 63 1.77 -4.98 12.95
C ALA A 63 1.09 -4.26 11.79
N PRO A 64 1.65 -3.15 11.24
CA PRO A 64 1.05 -2.48 10.11
C PRO A 64 0.80 -3.43 8.93
N ALA A 65 -0.35 -3.25 8.28
CA ALA A 65 -0.76 -3.99 7.11
C ALA A 65 -1.42 -3.08 6.08
N ALA A 66 -1.53 -3.56 4.84
CA ALA A 66 -2.19 -2.87 3.76
C ALA A 66 -2.97 -3.86 2.89
N ALA A 67 -3.95 -3.37 2.13
CA ALA A 67 -4.72 -4.16 1.19
C ALA A 67 -4.94 -3.41 -0.13
N MET A 68 -5.12 -4.17 -1.20
CA MET A 68 -5.37 -3.69 -2.56
C MET A 68 -6.47 -4.51 -3.21
N GLU A 69 -7.37 -3.86 -3.95
CA GLU A 69 -8.33 -4.51 -4.85
C GLU A 69 -7.75 -4.49 -6.26
N LEU A 70 -7.50 -5.68 -6.81
CA LEU A 70 -6.97 -5.88 -8.16
C LEU A 70 -8.06 -5.66 -9.22
N PRO A 71 -7.71 -5.55 -10.52
CA PRO A 71 -8.68 -5.28 -11.58
C PRO A 71 -9.80 -6.32 -11.72
N ASP A 72 -9.53 -7.57 -11.32
CA ASP A 72 -10.51 -8.67 -11.30
C ASP A 72 -11.41 -8.65 -10.05
N GLY A 73 -11.22 -7.69 -9.13
CA GLY A 73 -11.91 -7.57 -7.85
C GLY A 73 -11.30 -8.41 -6.73
N THR A 74 -10.22 -9.15 -7.00
CA THR A 74 -9.49 -9.91 -5.98
C THR A 74 -8.88 -8.95 -4.97
N VAL A 75 -9.07 -9.22 -3.67
CA VAL A 75 -8.42 -8.45 -2.60
C VAL A 75 -7.16 -9.15 -2.13
N VAL A 76 -6.02 -8.47 -2.27
CA VAL A 76 -4.72 -8.91 -1.79
C VAL A 76 -4.30 -8.09 -0.57
N THR A 77 -3.55 -8.71 0.35
CA THR A 77 -3.02 -8.03 1.55
C THR A 77 -1.50 -8.16 1.63
N GLY A 78 -0.89 -7.16 2.28
CA GLY A 78 0.52 -7.16 2.67
C GLY A 78 0.63 -6.89 4.16
N LYS A 79 1.60 -7.54 4.81
CA LYS A 79 1.92 -7.33 6.23
C LYS A 79 3.38 -6.95 6.39
N THR A 80 3.68 -6.25 7.47
CA THR A 80 5.06 -5.99 7.86
C THR A 80 5.75 -7.31 8.23
N SER A 81 6.98 -7.51 7.74
CA SER A 81 7.88 -8.60 8.13
C SER A 81 9.24 -8.02 8.55
N ASP A 82 10.23 -8.88 8.78
CA ASP A 82 11.59 -8.44 9.11
C ASP A 82 12.29 -7.80 7.90
N LEU A 83 11.95 -8.26 6.69
CA LEU A 83 12.55 -7.78 5.44
C LEU A 83 11.74 -6.66 4.78
N LEU A 84 10.41 -6.69 4.85
CA LEU A 84 9.54 -5.83 4.05
C LEU A 84 8.59 -5.00 4.92
N GLY A 85 8.40 -3.74 4.53
CA GLY A 85 7.24 -2.97 4.97
C GLY A 85 5.94 -3.53 4.39
N ALA A 86 4.81 -3.24 5.04
CA ALA A 86 3.49 -3.69 4.60
C ALA A 86 3.17 -3.31 3.14
N SER A 87 3.52 -2.09 2.73
CA SER A 87 3.32 -1.58 1.36
C SER A 87 4.15 -2.36 0.34
N SER A 88 5.41 -2.63 0.65
CA SER A 88 6.32 -3.43 -0.20
C SER A 88 5.84 -4.86 -0.35
N ALA A 89 5.42 -5.49 0.75
CA ALA A 89 4.83 -6.82 0.74
C ALA A 89 3.53 -6.87 -0.06
N LEU A 90 2.65 -5.87 0.10
CA LEU A 90 1.41 -5.75 -0.68
C LEU A 90 1.71 -5.66 -2.18
N LEU A 91 2.68 -4.83 -2.56
CA LEU A 91 3.07 -4.62 -3.95
C LEU A 91 3.56 -5.94 -4.58
N LEU A 92 4.49 -6.65 -3.95
CA LEU A 92 4.97 -7.93 -4.46
C LEU A 92 3.87 -8.99 -4.53
N ASN A 93 2.97 -9.04 -3.55
CA ASN A 93 1.85 -9.97 -3.57
C ASN A 93 0.86 -9.68 -4.70
N ALA A 94 0.57 -8.40 -4.95
CA ALA A 94 -0.28 -7.97 -6.07
C ALA A 94 0.33 -8.39 -7.42
N LEU A 95 1.64 -8.11 -7.63
CA LEU A 95 2.32 -8.45 -8.88
C LEU A 95 2.39 -9.96 -9.11
N LYS A 96 2.66 -10.76 -8.07
CA LYS A 96 2.61 -12.24 -8.16
C LYS A 96 1.24 -12.71 -8.64
N ILE A 97 0.15 -12.22 -8.05
CA ILE A 97 -1.21 -12.65 -8.41
C ILE A 97 -1.52 -12.25 -9.85
N LEU A 98 -1.23 -11.01 -10.24
CA LEU A 98 -1.46 -10.53 -11.61
C LEU A 98 -0.66 -11.30 -12.67
N ALA A 99 0.50 -11.84 -12.29
CA ALA A 99 1.34 -12.68 -13.14
C ALA A 99 1.00 -14.18 -13.05
N GLY A 100 -0.07 -14.57 -12.33
CA GLY A 100 -0.49 -15.97 -12.20
C GLY A 100 0.45 -16.83 -11.34
N MET A 101 1.21 -16.21 -10.45
CA MET A 101 2.22 -16.87 -9.63
C MET A 101 1.66 -17.32 -8.28
N ARG A 102 2.25 -18.39 -7.74
CA ARG A 102 1.94 -18.87 -6.38
C ARG A 102 2.52 -17.92 -5.33
N ASP A 103 1.85 -17.78 -4.20
CA ASP A 103 2.26 -16.88 -3.12
C ASP A 103 3.65 -17.22 -2.52
N SER A 104 4.00 -18.51 -2.50
CA SER A 104 5.28 -18.99 -1.95
C SER A 104 6.50 -18.66 -2.81
N LEU A 105 6.32 -18.09 -4.01
CA LEU A 105 7.43 -17.72 -4.88
C LEU A 105 8.12 -16.45 -4.37
N HIS A 106 9.43 -16.54 -4.15
CA HIS A 106 10.26 -15.38 -3.83
C HIS A 106 10.77 -14.72 -5.12
N LEU A 107 10.34 -13.48 -5.36
CA LEU A 107 10.74 -12.71 -6.55
C LEU A 107 12.07 -11.98 -6.36
N ILE A 108 12.42 -11.63 -5.12
CA ILE A 108 13.64 -10.90 -4.80
C ILE A 108 14.61 -11.85 -4.09
N SER A 109 15.79 -12.02 -4.67
CA SER A 109 16.85 -12.86 -4.11
C SER A 109 17.49 -12.19 -2.87
N PRO A 110 17.84 -12.96 -1.83
CA PRO A 110 18.65 -12.46 -0.71
C PRO A 110 19.94 -11.77 -1.15
N VAL A 111 20.59 -12.25 -2.21
CA VAL A 111 21.81 -11.64 -2.77
C VAL A 111 21.61 -10.19 -3.21
N VAL A 112 20.39 -9.80 -3.56
CA VAL A 112 20.03 -8.40 -3.90
C VAL A 112 19.54 -7.64 -2.67
N LEU A 113 18.86 -8.31 -1.72
CA LEU A 113 18.34 -7.68 -0.50
C LEU A 113 19.46 -7.31 0.47
N ASP A 114 20.40 -8.21 0.73
CA ASP A 114 21.40 -8.06 1.79
C ASP A 114 22.26 -6.80 1.61
N PRO A 115 22.76 -6.46 0.40
CA PRO A 115 23.52 -5.24 0.20
C PRO A 115 22.70 -3.96 0.46
N ILE A 116 21.40 -3.97 0.12
CA ILE A 116 20.50 -2.83 0.37
C ILE A 116 20.31 -2.65 1.88
N GLN A 117 20.08 -3.74 2.61
CA GLN A 117 19.90 -3.69 4.06
C GLN A 117 21.19 -3.26 4.79
N HIS A 118 22.33 -3.81 4.38
CA HIS A 118 23.65 -3.42 4.89
C HIS A 118 23.92 -1.93 4.66
N LEU A 119 23.64 -1.41 3.45
CA LEU A 119 23.72 0.01 3.16
C LEU A 119 22.85 0.86 4.10
N LYS A 120 21.58 0.47 4.30
CA LYS A 120 20.66 1.23 5.15
C LYS A 120 21.12 1.29 6.60
N VAL A 121 21.52 0.16 7.17
CA VAL A 121 21.82 0.06 8.60
C VAL A 121 23.24 0.54 8.89
N ASP A 122 24.23 -0.04 8.21
CA ASP A 122 25.63 0.09 8.61
C ASP A 122 26.30 1.35 8.04
N HIS A 123 25.78 1.88 6.94
CA HIS A 123 26.34 3.07 6.29
C HIS A 123 25.44 4.31 6.37
N LEU A 124 24.12 4.15 6.32
CA LEU A 124 23.17 5.27 6.40
C LEU A 124 22.58 5.48 7.81
N GLY A 125 22.89 4.61 8.77
CA GLY A 125 22.47 4.75 10.17
C GLY A 125 20.96 4.55 10.39
N ASN A 126 20.24 3.95 9.44
CA ASN A 126 18.82 3.68 9.59
C ASN A 126 18.61 2.54 10.58
N ARG A 127 17.74 2.76 11.58
CA ARG A 127 17.34 1.71 12.53
C ARG A 127 16.39 0.66 11.94
N ASN A 128 15.78 0.94 10.80
CA ASN A 128 14.79 0.07 10.17
C ASN A 128 15.38 -0.56 8.90
N PRO A 129 15.74 -1.86 8.91
CA PRO A 129 16.31 -2.55 7.75
C PRO A 129 15.27 -2.91 6.69
N ARG A 130 13.98 -2.69 6.97
CA ARG A 130 12.90 -3.07 6.05
C ARG A 130 12.94 -2.23 4.78
N LEU A 131 12.68 -2.88 3.65
CA LEU A 131 12.63 -2.20 2.37
C LEU A 131 11.33 -1.39 2.21
N HIS A 132 11.48 -0.17 1.72
CA HIS A 132 10.38 0.64 1.18
C HIS A 132 10.02 0.19 -0.23
N THR A 133 8.88 0.68 -0.73
CA THR A 133 8.33 0.27 -2.03
C THR A 133 9.25 0.63 -3.21
N ASP A 134 9.99 1.73 -3.14
CA ASP A 134 10.96 2.12 -4.17
C ASP A 134 12.18 1.20 -4.20
N GLU A 135 12.79 0.93 -3.03
CA GLU A 135 13.88 -0.04 -2.87
C GLU A 135 13.44 -1.44 -3.34
N THR A 136 12.19 -1.81 -3.05
CA THR A 136 11.60 -3.08 -3.49
C THR A 136 11.47 -3.16 -5.00
N LEU A 137 11.03 -2.09 -5.67
CA LEU A 137 10.95 -2.03 -7.13
C LEU A 137 12.32 -2.04 -7.79
N ILE A 138 13.31 -1.36 -7.20
CA ILE A 138 14.70 -1.40 -7.67
C ILE A 138 15.26 -2.83 -7.54
N ALA A 139 15.08 -3.47 -6.39
CA ALA A 139 15.53 -4.83 -6.17
C ALA A 139 14.84 -5.84 -7.10
N LEU A 140 13.54 -5.67 -7.35
CA LEU A 140 12.80 -6.46 -8.33
C LEU A 140 13.38 -6.28 -9.74
N SER A 141 13.70 -5.04 -10.14
CA SER A 141 14.33 -4.72 -11.44
C SER A 141 15.70 -5.35 -11.61
N ILE A 142 16.51 -5.39 -10.55
CA ILE A 142 17.79 -6.10 -10.59
C ILE A 142 17.58 -7.61 -10.76
N CYS A 143 16.62 -8.19 -10.03
CA CYS A 143 16.32 -9.62 -10.15
C CYS A 143 15.78 -9.99 -11.53
N ALA A 144 15.01 -9.11 -12.16
CA ALA A 144 14.41 -9.35 -13.46
C ALA A 144 15.44 -9.58 -14.59
N ALA A 145 16.66 -9.06 -14.44
CA ALA A 145 17.76 -9.30 -15.38
C ALA A 145 18.16 -10.78 -15.49
N THR A 146 17.93 -11.59 -14.44
CA THR A 146 18.35 -13.00 -14.39
C THR A 146 17.24 -13.96 -13.97
N ASN A 147 16.09 -13.45 -13.53
CA ASN A 147 14.92 -14.21 -13.11
C ASN A 147 13.70 -13.84 -13.98
N PRO A 148 13.30 -14.70 -14.94
CA PRO A 148 12.12 -14.46 -15.78
C PRO A 148 10.83 -14.24 -14.99
N MET A 149 10.71 -14.80 -13.78
CA MET A 149 9.53 -14.59 -12.94
C MET A 149 9.48 -13.18 -12.35
N ALA A 150 10.64 -12.58 -12.06
CA ALA A 150 10.69 -11.19 -11.61
C ALA A 150 10.35 -10.23 -12.76
N GLU A 151 10.81 -10.51 -13.98
CA GLU A 151 10.43 -9.75 -15.18
C GLU A 151 8.92 -9.82 -15.44
N LEU A 152 8.34 -11.04 -15.44
CA LEU A 152 6.89 -11.22 -15.60
C LEU A 152 6.08 -10.45 -14.55
N ALA A 153 6.58 -10.35 -13.31
CA ALA A 153 5.96 -9.55 -12.27
C ALA A 153 6.07 -8.05 -12.54
N MET A 154 7.22 -7.56 -13.04
CA MET A 154 7.40 -6.16 -13.42
C MET A 154 6.47 -5.72 -14.56
N GLU A 155 6.25 -6.59 -15.55
CA GLU A 155 5.32 -6.33 -16.65
C GLU A 155 3.86 -6.12 -16.18
N GLN A 156 3.53 -6.47 -14.92
CA GLN A 156 2.20 -6.25 -14.36
C GLN A 156 2.00 -4.86 -13.72
N LEU A 157 3.06 -4.05 -13.58
CA LEU A 157 2.99 -2.78 -12.84
C LEU A 157 1.91 -1.82 -13.37
N ASP A 158 1.74 -1.75 -14.69
CA ASP A 158 0.73 -0.86 -15.31
C ASP A 158 -0.70 -1.26 -14.97
N LYS A 159 -0.95 -2.53 -14.64
CA LYS A 159 -2.27 -3.03 -14.23
C LYS A 159 -2.68 -2.55 -12.84
N LEU A 160 -1.75 -2.01 -12.04
CA LEU A 160 -2.04 -1.44 -10.72
C LEU A 160 -2.73 -0.08 -10.82
N ARG A 161 -2.67 0.59 -11.97
CA ARG A 161 -3.27 1.91 -12.15
C ARG A 161 -4.77 1.85 -11.91
N GLY A 162 -5.26 2.73 -11.05
CA GLY A 162 -6.68 2.80 -10.66
C GLY A 162 -7.09 1.77 -9.61
N CYS A 163 -6.20 0.85 -9.19
CA CYS A 163 -6.51 -0.06 -8.09
C CYS A 163 -6.70 0.71 -6.78
N GLU A 164 -7.65 0.26 -5.97
CA GLU A 164 -7.91 0.85 -4.66
C GLU A 164 -6.96 0.26 -3.63
N VAL A 165 -6.31 1.12 -2.83
CA VAL A 165 -5.38 0.71 -1.76
C VAL A 165 -5.79 1.34 -0.44
N HIS A 166 -5.64 0.57 0.65
CA HIS A 166 -5.78 1.08 2.01
C HIS A 166 -4.64 0.57 2.91
N SER A 167 -4.08 1.47 3.70
CA SER A 167 -3.05 1.18 4.70
C SER A 167 -3.60 1.36 6.12
N SER A 168 -3.26 0.46 7.03
CA SER A 168 -3.66 0.55 8.45
C SER A 168 -2.90 1.65 9.22
N VAL A 169 -1.96 2.33 8.57
CA VAL A 169 -1.17 3.45 9.12
C VAL A 169 -0.90 4.49 8.03
N ILE A 170 -0.63 5.72 8.44
CA ILE A 170 -0.06 6.77 7.59
C ILE A 170 1.28 6.28 7.02
N LEU A 171 1.41 6.29 5.69
CA LEU A 171 2.60 5.83 5.00
C LEU A 171 3.76 6.82 5.10
N SER A 172 4.97 6.31 4.86
CA SER A 172 6.14 7.17 4.64
C SER A 172 5.96 7.99 3.36
N PRO A 173 6.56 9.20 3.25
CA PRO A 173 6.52 9.99 2.02
C PRO A 173 7.07 9.23 0.81
N VAL A 174 8.05 8.33 1.03
CA VAL A 174 8.63 7.48 -0.01
C VAL A 174 7.57 6.52 -0.55
N ASP A 175 6.87 5.81 0.32
CA ASP A 175 5.85 4.84 -0.09
C ASP A 175 4.63 5.51 -0.74
N GLU A 176 4.20 6.65 -0.20
CA GLU A 176 3.12 7.46 -0.78
C GLU A 176 3.46 7.92 -2.21
N LYS A 177 4.69 8.42 -2.41
CA LYS A 177 5.16 8.89 -3.72
C LYS A 177 5.21 7.74 -4.73
N THR A 178 5.69 6.56 -4.32
CA THR A 178 5.76 5.39 -5.21
C THR A 178 4.36 4.94 -5.63
N PHE A 179 3.43 4.79 -4.69
CA PHE A 179 2.04 4.44 -5.03
C PHE A 179 1.37 5.49 -5.92
N LYS A 180 1.59 6.79 -5.67
CA LYS A 180 1.08 7.85 -6.52
C LYS A 180 1.60 7.75 -7.95
N ARG A 181 2.89 7.41 -8.15
CA ARG A 181 3.47 7.19 -9.49
C ARG A 181 2.88 5.98 -10.20
N LEU A 182 2.59 4.91 -9.46
CA LEU A 182 1.88 3.74 -9.97
C LEU A 182 0.40 4.04 -10.30
N GLY A 183 -0.12 5.19 -9.88
CA GLY A 183 -1.48 5.63 -10.17
C GLY A 183 -2.54 4.86 -9.38
N VAL A 184 -2.21 4.31 -8.21
CA VAL A 184 -3.19 3.66 -7.34
C VAL A 184 -3.95 4.71 -6.51
N ASN A 185 -5.17 4.37 -6.12
CA ASN A 185 -6.02 5.21 -5.28
C ASN A 185 -5.77 4.88 -3.81
N LEU A 186 -4.80 5.56 -3.19
CA LEU A 186 -4.38 5.31 -1.81
C LEU A 186 -5.28 6.00 -0.76
N THR A 187 -5.51 5.31 0.35
CA THR A 187 -6.07 5.84 1.60
C THR A 187 -5.31 5.24 2.79
N CYS A 188 -5.31 5.91 3.93
CA CYS A 188 -4.66 5.43 5.14
C CYS A 188 -5.55 5.66 6.36
N GLU A 189 -5.43 4.82 7.39
CA GLU A 189 -5.91 5.17 8.72
C GLU A 189 -5.11 6.35 9.30
N PRO A 190 -5.74 7.26 10.05
CA PRO A 190 -5.11 8.44 10.67
C PRO A 190 -4.30 8.07 11.92
N ARG A 191 -3.38 7.11 11.77
CA ARG A 191 -2.54 6.54 12.82
C ARG A 191 -1.11 6.41 12.30
N TYR A 192 -0.14 6.83 13.11
CA TYR A 192 1.27 6.54 12.81
C TYR A 192 1.62 5.10 13.14
N LYS A 193 2.63 4.57 12.45
CA LYS A 193 3.27 3.32 12.87
C LYS A 193 3.77 3.49 14.30
N GLY A 194 3.37 2.56 15.17
CA GLY A 194 3.90 2.42 16.54
C GLY A 194 5.27 1.75 16.54
#